data_AF-A0A2E5M3L5-F1
#
_entry.id   AF-A0A2E5M3L5-F1
#
_cell.length_a   1.000
_cell.length_b   1.000
_cell.length_c   1.000
_cell.angle_alpha   90.00
_cell.angle_beta   90.00
_cell.angle_gamma   90.00
#
_symmetry.space_group_name_H-M   'P 1'
#
loop_
_entity.id
_entity.type
_entity.pdbx_description
1 polymer ?
#
loop_
_entity_poly.entity_id
_entity_poly.type
_entity_poly.pdbx_seq_one_letter_code
_entity_poly.pdbx_strand_id
1 'polypeptide(L)' 'MAAGVLTLVFAFLTGGGLWLALGARLHLSEDGQTNDLLNLVLYVGAALPVAFVVVFFVLELV' A
#
# COMPACT_ATOMS: atom_id res chain seq x y z
N MET A 1 -16.71 15.85 6.22
CA MET A 1 -16.06 14.64 6.74
C MET A 1 -15.69 13.66 5.63
N ALA A 2 -16.63 13.26 4.77
CA ALA A 2 -16.36 12.33 3.64
C ALA A 2 -15.25 12.79 2.66
N ALA A 3 -15.16 14.08 2.34
CA ALA A 3 -14.15 14.59 1.41
C ALA A 3 -12.70 14.43 1.92
N GLY A 4 -12.46 14.58 3.23
CA GLY A 4 -11.12 14.41 3.81
C GLY A 4 -10.67 12.95 3.78
N VAL A 5 -11.59 12.04 4.10
CA VAL A 5 -11.39 10.59 4.00
C VAL A 5 -11.07 10.20 2.56
N LEU A 6 -11.91 10.62 1.60
CA LEU A 6 -11.74 10.27 0.20
C LEU A 6 -10.37 10.74 -0.31
N THR A 7 -9.95 11.94 0.08
CA THR A 7 -8.64 12.50 -0.28
C THR A 7 -7.50 11.69 0.31
N LEU A 8 -7.62 11.24 1.56
CA LEU A 8 -6.60 10.44 2.24
C LEU A 8 -6.49 9.04 1.63
N VAL A 9 -7.62 8.42 1.28
CA VAL A 9 -7.66 7.16 0.55
C VAL A 9 -7.08 7.32 -0.85
N PHE A 10 -7.42 8.39 -1.57
CA PHE A 10 -6.89 8.63 -2.92
C PHE A 10 -5.38 8.89 -2.90
N ALA A 11 -4.88 9.69 -1.96
CA ALA A 11 -3.45 9.93 -1.80
C ALA A 11 -2.71 8.65 -1.43
N PHE A 12 -3.33 7.80 -0.59
CA PHE A 12 -2.77 6.51 -0.21
C PHE A 12 -2.72 5.53 -1.39
N LEU A 13 -3.81 5.41 -2.15
CA LEU A 13 -3.88 4.53 -3.32
C LEU A 13 -2.97 5.00 -4.45
N THR A 14 -2.89 6.32 -4.71
CA THR A 14 -2.03 6.87 -5.76
C THR A 14 -0.56 6.82 -5.36
N GLY A 15 -0.21 7.18 -4.12
CA GLY A 15 1.16 7.09 -3.61
C GLY A 15 1.63 5.63 -3.49
N GLY A 16 0.82 4.77 -2.88
CA GLY A 16 1.09 3.33 -2.77
C GLY A 16 1.12 2.63 -4.13
N GLY A 17 0.22 3.00 -5.04
CA GLY A 17 0.17 2.48 -6.40
C GLY A 17 1.39 2.90 -7.23
N LEU A 18 1.80 4.18 -7.17
CA LEU A 18 3.04 4.64 -7.81
C LEU A 18 4.25 3.91 -7.23
N TRP A 19 4.28 3.74 -5.91
CA TRP A 19 5.36 3.08 -5.20
C TRP A 19 5.45 1.59 -5.51
N LEU A 20 4.32 0.88 -5.67
CA LEU A 20 4.31 -0.51 -6.11
C LEU A 20 4.69 -0.64 -7.59
N ALA A 21 4.22 0.27 -8.45
CA ALA A 21 4.57 0.29 -9.87
C ALA A 21 6.06 0.56 -10.10
N LEU A 22 6.66 1.39 -9.24
CA LEU A 22 8.10 1.67 -9.24
C LEU A 22 8.87 0.53 -8.55
N GLY A 23 8.44 0.08 -7.37
CA GLY A 23 9.04 -0.98 -6.57
C GLY A 23 9.16 -2.32 -7.30
N ALA A 24 8.14 -2.71 -8.07
CA ALA A 24 8.17 -3.91 -8.90
C ALA A 24 9.24 -3.88 -10.01
N ARG A 25 9.78 -2.69 -10.33
CA ARG A 25 10.86 -2.48 -11.32
C ARG A 25 12.20 -2.15 -10.67
N LEU A 26 12.26 -1.96 -9.36
CA LEU A 26 13.48 -1.65 -8.63
C LEU A 26 14.15 -2.94 -8.19
N HIS A 27 15.34 -3.23 -8.74
CA HIS A 27 16.27 -4.18 -8.12
C HIS A 27 16.84 -3.51 -6.87
N LEU A 28 16.26 -3.82 -5.72
CA LEU A 28 16.68 -3.29 -4.41
C LEU A 28 17.91 -4.04 -3.89
N SER A 29 18.22 -5.21 -4.46
CA SER A 29 19.42 -6.00 -4.21
C SER A 29 19.88 -6.69 -5.49
N GLU A 30 21.18 -6.86 -5.69
CA GLU A 30 21.73 -7.67 -6.79
C GLU A 30 21.41 -9.17 -6.62
N ASP A 31 21.11 -9.59 -5.39
CA ASP A 31 20.77 -10.97 -5.06
C ASP A 31 19.26 -11.19 -5.21
N GLY A 32 18.86 -11.97 -6.23
CA GLY A 32 17.47 -12.13 -6.64
C GLY A 32 16.55 -12.63 -5.52
N GLN A 33 17.02 -13.54 -4.67
CA GLN A 33 16.24 -14.08 -3.56
C GLN A 33 15.92 -13.02 -2.48
N THR A 34 16.88 -12.13 -2.22
CA THR A 34 16.71 -11.02 -1.27
C THR A 34 15.77 -9.96 -1.84
N ASN A 35 15.85 -9.71 -3.15
CA ASN A 35 14.96 -8.80 -3.85
C ASN A 35 13.50 -9.27 -3.81
N ASP A 36 13.26 -10.58 -3.97
CA ASP A 36 11.92 -11.17 -3.89
C ASP A 36 11.31 -11.04 -2.49
N LEU A 37 12.11 -11.27 -1.44
CA LEU A 37 11.68 -11.08 -0.06
C LEU A 37 11.36 -9.60 0.25
N LEU A 38 12.17 -8.67 -0.24
CA LEU A 38 11.90 -7.23 -0.08
C LEU A 38 10.59 -6.84 -0.77
N ASN A 39 10.39 -7.32 -2.00
CA ASN A 39 9.14 -7.08 -2.72
C ASN A 39 7.93 -7.67 -1.97
N LEU A 40 8.04 -8.88 -1.41
CA LEU A 40 6.96 -9.49 -0.63
C LEU A 40 6.59 -8.64 0.59
N VAL A 41 7.58 -8.16 1.35
CA VAL A 41 7.36 -7.29 2.51
C VAL A 41 6.70 -5.98 2.08
N LEU A 42 7.12 -5.41 0.95
CA LEU A 42 6.51 -4.22 0.36
C LEU A 42 5.03 -4.42 -0.01
N TYR A 43 4.70 -5.55 -0.64
CA TYR A 43 3.31 -5.87 -0.99
C TYR A 43 2.43 -6.04 0.25
N VAL A 44 2.91 -6.74 1.27
CA VAL A 44 2.18 -6.93 2.53
C VAL A 44 2.03 -5.61 3.29
N GLY A 45 3.10 -4.80 3.33
CA GLY A 45 3.10 -3.48 3.96
C GLY A 45 2.15 -2.49 3.28
N ALA A 46 2.00 -2.56 1.95
CA ALA A 46 1.04 -1.74 1.22
C ALA A 46 -0.42 -2.15 1.48
N ALA A 47 -0.68 -3.43 1.77
CA ALA A 47 -2.03 -3.93 2.06
C ALA A 47 -2.54 -3.51 3.45
N LEU A 48 -1.65 -3.35 4.44
CA LEU A 48 -1.96 -2.95 5.82
C LEU A 48 -2.79 -1.66 5.94
N PRO A 49 -2.39 -0.53 5.35
CA PRO A 49 -3.17 0.71 5.37
C PRO A 49 -4.48 0.63 4.58
N VAL A 50 -4.56 -0.17 3.52
CA VAL A 50 -5.85 -0.47 2.85
C VAL A 50 -6.77 -1.22 3.81
N ALA A 51 -6.27 -2.25 4.49
CA ALA A 51 -7.02 -2.98 5.50
C ALA A 51 -7.44 -2.07 6.68
N PHE A 52 -6.58 -1.13 7.09
CA PHE A 52 -6.89 -0.16 8.12
C PHE A 52 -8.07 0.74 7.72
N VAL A 53 -8.05 1.33 6.52
CA VAL A 53 -9.18 2.13 6.01
C VAL A 53 -10.45 1.28 5.94
N VAL A 54 -10.37 0.08 5.37
CA VAL A 54 -11.54 -0.81 5.24
C VAL A 54 -12.13 -1.13 6.61
N VAL A 55 -11.31 -1.55 7.58
CA VAL A 55 -11.79 -1.88 8.93
C VAL A 55 -12.40 -0.66 9.62
N PHE A 56 -11.75 0.50 9.52
CA PHE A 56 -12.23 1.73 10.16
C PHE A 56 -13.59 2.17 9.59
N PHE A 57 -13.75 2.13 8.25
CA PHE A 57 -15.00 2.51 7.60
C PHE A 57 -16.12 1.48 7.74
N VAL A 58 -15.79 0.19 7.73
CA VAL A 58 -16.79 -0.87 7.97
C VAL A 58 -17.29 -0.82 9.40
N LEU A 59 -16.42 -0.53 10.38
CA LEU A 59 -16.84 -0.31 11.77
C LEU A 59 -17.67 0.96 11.96
N GLU A 60 -17.41 2.03 11.20
CA GLU A 60 -18.20 3.27 11.27
C GLU A 60 -19.61 3.13 10.67
N LEU A 61 -19.85 2.09 9.86
CA LEU A 61 -21.12 1.84 9.17
C LEU A 61 -22.08 0.92 9.97
N VAL A 62 -21.60 0.30 11.04
CA VAL A 62 -22.34 -0.57 11.98
C VAL A 62 -22.66 0.20 13.25
#